data_AF-A0A9E1BJA3-F1
#
_entry.id   AF-A0A9E1BJA3-F1
#
_cell.length_a   1.000
_cell.length_b   1.000
_cell.length_c   1.000
_cell.angle_alpha   90.00
_cell.angle_beta   90.00
_cell.angle_gamma   90.00
#
_symmetry.space_group_name_H-M   'P 1'
#
loop_
_entity.id
_entity.type
_entity.pdbx_description
1 polymer ?
#
loop_
_entity_poly.entity_id
_entity_poly.type
_entity_poly.pdbx_seq_one_letter_code
_entity_poly.pdbx_strand_id
1 'polypeptide(L)' 'MNVACAQDTPEVVADIRRKFPDVPIIASGGKSEESIMKTINAGANAITYTPPSTQDLFKEMMSKYRE' A
#
# COMPACT_ATOMS: atom_id res chain seq x y z
N MET A 1 6.62 12.62 7.12
CA MET A 1 6.79 12.86 5.67
C MET A 1 5.77 12.04 4.89
N ASN A 2 5.19 12.58 3.83
CA ASN A 2 4.29 11.87 2.92
C ASN A 2 5.06 11.43 1.67
N VAL A 3 4.95 10.15 1.27
CA VAL A 3 5.70 9.54 0.17
C VAL A 3 4.74 8.80 -0.76
N ALA A 4 4.74 9.16 -2.04
CA ALA A 4 3.98 8.46 -3.07
C ALA A 4 4.77 8.48 -4.38
N CYS A 5 5.26 7.31 -4.79
CA CYS A 5 6.11 7.14 -5.97
C CYS A 5 5.64 5.95 -6.82
N ALA A 6 4.32 5.75 -6.94
CA ALA A 6 3.72 4.62 -7.66
C ALA A 6 4.33 3.28 -7.20
N GLN A 7 4.76 2.42 -8.15
CA GLN A 7 5.41 1.14 -7.83
C GLN A 7 6.73 1.28 -7.05
N ASP A 8 7.40 2.44 -7.14
CA ASP A 8 8.71 2.69 -6.53
C ASP A 8 8.61 3.23 -5.09
N THR A 9 7.38 3.29 -4.54
CA THR A 9 7.16 3.77 -3.17
C THR A 9 7.96 2.98 -2.12
N PRO A 10 8.03 1.63 -2.16
CA PRO A 10 8.83 0.87 -1.21
C PRO A 10 10.32 1.26 -1.24
N GLU A 11 10.92 1.41 -2.42
CA GLU A 11 12.34 1.72 -2.62
C GLU A 11 12.65 3.12 -2.05
N VAL A 12 11.79 4.09 -2.35
CA VAL A 12 11.95 5.46 -1.84
C VAL A 12 11.80 5.50 -0.33
N VAL A 13 10.82 4.79 0.25
CA VAL A 13 10.64 4.69 1.71
C VAL A 13 11.87 4.08 2.38
N ALA A 14 12.43 3.00 1.82
CA ALA A 14 13.63 2.35 2.35
C ALA A 14 14.83 3.31 2.36
N ASP A 15 15.01 4.07 1.28
CA ASP A 15 16.06 5.08 1.17
C ASP A 15 15.91 6.20 2.20
N ILE A 16 14.68 6.65 2.43
CA ILE A 16 14.37 7.68 3.43
C ILE A 16 14.63 7.14 4.82
N ARG A 17 14.12 5.95 5.16
CA ARG A 17 14.30 5.34 6.49
C ARG A 17 15.77 5.13 6.81
N ARG A 18 16.59 4.74 5.83
CA ARG A 18 18.05 4.61 5.98
C ARG A 18 18.73 5.94 6.29
N LYS A 19 18.32 7.03 5.64
CA LYS A 19 18.92 8.37 5.83
C LYS A 19 18.37 9.12 7.04
N PHE A 20 17.13 8.86 7.41
CA PHE A 20 16.39 9.55 8.47
C PHE A 20 15.65 8.52 9.36
N PRO A 21 16.37 7.81 10.23
CA PRO A 21 15.84 6.66 10.98
C PRO A 21 14.62 6.98 11.85
N ASP A 22 14.50 8.21 12.35
CA ASP A 22 13.47 8.58 13.33
C ASP A 22 12.31 9.38 12.73
N VAL A 23 12.39 9.79 11.46
CA VAL A 23 11.33 10.58 10.84
C VAL A 23 10.10 9.69 10.61
N PRO A 24 8.89 10.10 11.02
CA PRO A 24 7.68 9.36 10.70
C PRO A 24 7.36 9.42 9.20
N ILE A 25 7.05 8.28 8.59
CA ILE A 25 6.75 8.13 7.16
C ILE A 25 5.33 7.61 6.98
N ILE A 26 4.52 8.36 6.23
CA ILE A 26 3.23 7.93 5.69
C ILE A 26 3.44 7.69 4.20
N ALA A 27 3.04 6.52 3.68
CA ALA A 27 3.32 6.15 2.30
C ALA A 27 2.13 5.50 1.60
N SER A 28 2.03 5.65 0.27
CA SER A 28 1.00 4.97 -0.52
C SER A 28 1.24 3.47 -0.62
N GLY A 29 0.24 2.65 -0.29
CA GLY A 29 0.34 1.19 -0.30
C GLY A 29 0.14 0.55 -1.67
N GLY A 30 -0.32 1.28 -2.68
CA GLY A 30 -0.65 0.72 -3.99
C GLY A 30 -2.01 0.00 -4.01
N LYS A 31 -2.25 -0.83 -5.03
CA LYS A 31 -3.54 -1.50 -5.28
C LYS A 31 -3.61 -2.95 -4.80
N SER A 32 -2.52 -3.52 -4.31
CA SER A 32 -2.44 -4.92 -3.89
C SER A 32 -1.91 -5.02 -2.46
N GLU A 33 -2.32 -6.08 -1.77
CA GLU A 33 -1.79 -6.40 -0.44
C GLU A 33 -0.27 -6.59 -0.47
N GLU A 34 0.27 -7.18 -1.55
CA GLU A 34 1.72 -7.33 -1.73
C GLU A 34 2.45 -5.97 -1.72
N SER A 35 1.91 -4.98 -2.45
CA SER A 35 2.47 -3.63 -2.50
C SER A 35 2.40 -2.93 -1.14
N ILE A 36 1.30 -3.13 -0.40
CA ILE A 36 1.13 -2.61 0.96
C ILE A 36 2.21 -3.20 1.88
N MET A 37 2.38 -4.53 1.84
CA MET A 37 3.36 -5.25 2.67
C MET A 37 4.80 -4.83 2.34
N LYS A 38 5.14 -4.66 1.06
CA LYS A 38 6.47 -4.14 0.64
C LYS A 38 6.73 -2.77 1.25
N THR A 39 5.75 -1.87 1.22
CA THR A 39 5.89 -0.50 1.74
C THR A 39 6.02 -0.47 3.27
N ILE A 40 5.28 -1.34 3.99
CA ILE A 40 5.43 -1.51 5.44
C ILE A 40 6.84 -2.01 5.78
N ASN A 41 7.28 -3.07 5.10
CA ASN A 41 8.60 -3.66 5.32
C ASN A 41 9.76 -2.72 4.97
N ALA A 42 9.56 -1.80 4.04
CA ALA A 42 10.52 -0.73 3.73
C ALA A 42 10.68 0.29 4.88
N GLY A 43 9.76 0.30 5.86
CA GLY A 43 9.83 1.14 7.05
C GLY A 43 8.82 2.27 7.09
N ALA A 44 7.71 2.19 6.36
CA ALA A 44 6.59 3.13 6.53
C ALA A 44 5.91 2.92 7.89
N ASN A 45 5.55 4.01 8.57
CA ASN A 45 4.81 3.95 9.84
C ASN A 45 3.30 3.85 9.63
N ALA A 46 2.81 4.38 8.50
CA ALA A 46 1.40 4.33 8.12
C ALA A 46 1.27 4.21 6.61
N ILE A 47 0.21 3.55 6.17
CA ILE A 47 -0.10 3.33 4.76
C ILE A 47 -1.40 4.03 4.39
N THR A 48 -1.39 4.74 3.26
CA THR A 48 -2.62 5.17 2.59
C THR A 48 -2.99 4.15 1.52
N TYR A 49 -4.21 3.62 1.60
CA TYR A 49 -4.77 2.72 0.60
C TYR A 49 -6.22 3.11 0.33
N THR A 50 -6.69 2.86 -0.88
CA THR A 50 -8.11 2.98 -1.20
C THR A 50 -8.72 1.58 -1.06
N PRO A 51 -9.69 1.39 -0.14
CA PRO A 51 -10.36 0.10 -0.02
C PRO A 51 -11.13 -0.24 -1.30
N PRO A 52 -11.38 -1.53 -1.58
CA PRO A 52 -12.20 -1.94 -2.72
C PRO A 52 -13.61 -1.37 -2.61
N SER A 53 -14.25 -1.09 -3.75
CA SER A 53 -15.63 -0.60 -3.75
C SER A 53 -16.60 -1.72 -3.36
N THR A 54 -17.82 -1.35 -2.95
CA THR A 54 -18.89 -2.33 -2.74
C THR A 54 -19.13 -3.18 -3.98
N GLN A 55 -19.08 -2.59 -5.18
CA GLN A 55 -19.22 -3.34 -6.43
C GLN A 55 -18.13 -4.40 -6.61
N ASP A 56 -16.88 -4.09 -6.22
CA ASP A 56 -15.77 -5.04 -6.29
C ASP A 56 -15.94 -6.19 -5.30
N LEU A 57 -16.41 -5.90 -4.09
CA LEU A 57 -16.71 -6.91 -3.07
C LEU A 57 -17.84 -7.86 -3.52
N PHE A 58 -18.90 -7.35 -4.15
CA PHE A 58 -20.04 -8.17 -4.59
C PHE A 58 -19.80 -8.92 -5.90
N LYS A 59 -18.83 -8.51 -6.73
CA LYS A 59 -18.47 -9.23 -7.96
C LYS A 59 -18.07 -10.68 -7.68
N GLU A 60 -17.30 -10.93 -6.63
CA GLU A 60 -16.83 -12.29 -6.32
C GLU A 60 -17.99 -13.20 -5.87
N MET A 61 -18.92 -12.68 -5.06
CA MET A 61 -20.14 -13.41 -4.72
C MET A 61 -20.99 -13.72 -5.96
N MET A 62 -21.23 -12.73 -6.81
CA MET A 62 -22.04 -12.91 -8.02
C MET A 62 -21.40 -13.86 -9.02
N SER A 63 -20.06 -13.96 -9.06
CA SER A 63 -19.36 -14.96 -9.87
C SER A 63 -19.61 -16.38 -9.35
N LYS A 64 -19.64 -16.58 -8.02
CA LYS A 64 -19.92 -17.89 -7.40
C LYS A 64 -21.37 -18.36 -7.58
N TYR A 65 -22.33 -17.44 -7.78
CA TYR A 65 -23.74 -17.78 -8.04
C TYR A 65 -24.05 -18.16 -9.49
N ARG A 66 -23.08 -17.98 -10.41
CA ARG A 66 -23.27 -18.18 -11.85
C ARG A 66 -22.74 -19.53 -12.35
N GLU A 67 -22.18 -20.35 -11.45
CA GLU A 67 -21.92 -21.79 -11.64
C GLU A 67 -23.11 -22.61 -11.11
#